data_AF-A0AB38BJ91-F1
#
_entry.id   AF-A0AB38BJ91-F1
#
_cell.length_a   1.000
_cell.length_b   1.000
_cell.length_c   1.000
_cell.angle_alpha   90.00
_cell.angle_beta   90.00
_cell.angle_gamma   90.00
#
_symmetry.space_group_name_H-M   'P 1'
#
loop_
_entity.id
_entity.type
_entity.pdbx_description
1 polymer ?
#
loop_
_entity_poly.entity_id
_entity_poly.type
_entity_poly.pdbx_seq_one_letter_code
_entity_poly.pdbx_strand_id
1 'polypeptide(L)'
;MRGYNDGYTRAVVIVHGKSEYDIVRHIKSKLRVPIEIYAKDKGQHSIEISSIMGVLENQIFQKRKNFLGEYTKIKRENDDILNIKIFIILDVDSAPPGTVNKFVNKSMFKDHWLYPYIHPILNDKNLEEALNSIGYTYAKKNSEKSKYSKIFPVERGKQDKDTIIALSAALKKTKKSNLDELLDYCLENCPNFGS
;
A
#
# COMPACT_ATOMS: atom_id res chain seq x y z
N MET A 1 5.86 -22.75 -5.57
CA MET A 1 4.84 -22.21 -6.50
C MET A 1 5.54 -21.26 -7.46
N ARG A 2 5.47 -21.50 -8.77
CA ARG A 2 6.07 -20.62 -9.79
C ARG A 2 5.29 -19.31 -9.83
N GLY A 3 5.96 -18.18 -9.57
CA GLY A 3 5.39 -16.84 -9.74
C GLY A 3 5.21 -16.52 -11.22
N TYR A 4 4.15 -17.05 -11.84
CA TYR A 4 3.73 -16.61 -13.16
C TYR A 4 3.02 -15.27 -13.03
N ASN A 5 3.49 -14.25 -13.75
CA ASN A 5 2.72 -13.02 -13.94
C ASN A 5 1.53 -13.35 -14.85
N ASP A 6 0.43 -13.79 -14.25
CA ASP A 6 -0.83 -14.06 -14.95
C ASP A 6 -1.56 -12.78 -15.37
N GLY A 7 -0.95 -11.61 -15.13
CA GLY A 7 -1.45 -10.30 -15.57
C GLY A 7 -2.62 -9.77 -14.73
N TYR A 8 -3.06 -10.52 -13.71
CA TYR A 8 -4.17 -10.13 -12.85
C TYR A 8 -3.73 -9.22 -11.71
N THR A 9 -4.56 -8.24 -11.36
CA THR A 9 -4.37 -7.36 -10.21
C THR A 9 -4.35 -8.17 -8.92
N ARG A 10 -3.23 -8.07 -8.18
CA ARG A 10 -2.98 -8.74 -6.90
C ARG A 10 -3.29 -7.86 -5.71
N ALA A 11 -3.19 -6.54 -5.87
CA ALA A 11 -3.57 -5.62 -4.81
C ALA A 11 -4.16 -4.32 -5.33
N VAL A 12 -5.04 -3.74 -4.52
CA VAL A 12 -5.42 -2.33 -4.61
C VAL A 12 -4.87 -1.65 -3.36
N VAL A 13 -4.16 -0.54 -3.51
CA VAL A 13 -3.53 0.19 -2.40
C VAL A 13 -4.17 1.58 -2.31
N ILE A 14 -4.93 1.80 -1.24
CA ILE A 14 -5.48 3.11 -0.87
C ILE A 14 -4.43 3.81 -0.03
N VAL A 15 -3.96 4.98 -0.47
CA VAL A 15 -2.86 5.71 0.18
C VAL A 15 -3.32 7.03 0.79
N HIS A 16 -2.79 7.36 1.97
CA HIS A 16 -3.02 8.62 2.68
C HIS A 16 -2.70 9.82 1.81
N GLY A 17 -1.42 9.99 1.44
CA GLY A 17 -0.96 11.21 0.77
C GLY A 17 0.14 10.94 -0.25
N LYS A 18 0.91 11.99 -0.52
CA LYS A 18 1.91 12.01 -1.59
C LYS A 18 3.07 11.04 -1.32
N SER A 19 3.51 10.95 -0.07
CA SER A 19 4.63 10.12 0.34
C SER A 19 4.34 8.63 0.12
N GLU A 20 3.16 8.17 0.54
CA GLU A 20 2.68 6.80 0.36
C GLU A 20 2.41 6.51 -1.12
N TYR A 21 1.84 7.48 -1.86
CA TYR A 21 1.64 7.34 -3.30
C TYR A 21 2.97 7.11 -4.04
N ASP A 22 3.99 7.90 -3.73
CA ASP A 22 5.28 7.84 -4.41
C ASP A 22 6.05 6.54 -4.09
N ILE A 23 6.03 6.08 -2.82
CA ILE A 23 6.66 4.80 -2.44
C ILE A 23 5.96 3.59 -3.09
N VAL A 24 4.63 3.54 -3.08
CA VAL A 24 3.87 2.42 -3.68
C VAL A 24 4.06 2.43 -5.20
N ARG A 25 4.08 3.61 -5.83
CA ARG A 25 4.39 3.73 -7.26
C ARG A 25 5.80 3.25 -7.59
N HIS A 26 6.77 3.55 -6.73
CA HIS A 26 8.13 3.08 -6.88
C HIS A 26 8.20 1.54 -6.80
N ILE A 27 7.59 0.95 -5.77
CA ILE A 27 7.51 -0.51 -5.57
C ILE A 27 6.84 -1.19 -6.77
N LYS A 28 5.69 -0.68 -7.23
CA LYS A 28 4.97 -1.15 -8.42
C LYS A 28 5.88 -1.18 -9.65
N SER A 29 6.65 -0.10 -9.87
CA SER A 29 7.56 0.02 -11.01
C SER A 29 8.73 -0.96 -10.94
N LYS A 30 9.36 -1.09 -9.77
CA LYS A 30 10.56 -1.92 -9.56
C LYS A 30 10.26 -3.41 -9.56
N LEU A 31 9.24 -3.83 -8.81
CA LEU A 31 8.89 -5.25 -8.69
C LEU A 31 7.97 -5.73 -9.82
N ARG A 32 7.41 -4.82 -10.64
CA ARG A 32 6.45 -5.15 -11.70
C ARG A 32 5.24 -5.96 -11.19
N VAL A 33 4.90 -5.77 -9.92
CA VAL A 33 3.76 -6.45 -9.30
C VAL A 33 2.48 -5.77 -9.81
N PRO A 34 1.47 -6.54 -10.22
CA PRO A 34 0.21 -5.98 -10.73
C PRO A 34 -0.62 -5.40 -9.58
N ILE A 35 -0.30 -4.17 -9.17
CA ILE A 35 -0.97 -3.43 -8.10
C ILE A 35 -1.63 -2.19 -8.68
N GLU A 36 -2.84 -1.86 -8.22
CA GLU A 36 -3.49 -0.58 -8.51
C GLU A 36 -3.43 0.35 -7.30
N ILE A 37 -3.29 1.65 -7.55
CA ILE A 37 -3.13 2.66 -6.50
C ILE A 37 -4.33 3.58 -6.56
N TYR A 38 -5.05 3.70 -5.45
CA TYR A 38 -6.08 4.71 -5.26
C TYR A 38 -5.54 5.80 -4.34
N ALA A 39 -5.56 7.04 -4.81
CA ALA A 39 -5.13 8.21 -4.06
C ALA A 39 -6.00 9.40 -4.44
N LYS A 40 -6.45 10.18 -3.45
CA LYS A 40 -7.20 11.40 -3.71
C LYS A 40 -6.29 12.41 -4.42
N ASP A 41 -6.68 12.81 -5.63
CA ASP A 41 -5.91 13.73 -6.49
C ASP A 41 -4.44 13.33 -6.63
N LYS A 42 -4.17 12.03 -6.83
CA LYS A 42 -2.81 11.44 -6.93
C LYS A 42 -1.93 11.74 -5.70
N GLY A 43 -2.56 11.79 -4.52
CA GLY A 43 -1.91 12.03 -3.23
C GLY A 43 -1.72 13.51 -2.89
N GLN A 44 -2.30 14.44 -3.67
CA GLN A 44 -2.28 15.87 -3.32
C GLN A 44 -3.13 16.18 -2.10
N HIS A 45 -4.17 15.39 -1.85
CA HIS A 45 -5.00 15.51 -0.67
C HIS A 45 -4.87 14.26 0.20
N SER A 46 -4.61 14.50 1.48
CA SER A 46 -4.54 13.47 2.49
C SER A 46 -5.89 12.80 2.73
N ILE A 47 -5.89 11.48 2.88
CA ILE A 47 -7.04 10.69 3.36
C ILE A 47 -6.83 10.44 4.85
N GLU A 48 -7.68 11.00 5.69
CA GLU A 48 -7.64 10.76 7.13
C GLU A 48 -8.25 9.39 7.49
N ILE A 49 -7.84 8.81 8.63
CA ILE A 49 -8.44 7.57 9.16
C ILE A 49 -9.95 7.76 9.43
N SER A 50 -10.36 8.94 9.89
CA SER A 50 -11.76 9.31 10.07
C SER A 50 -12.57 9.24 8.76
N SER A 51 -11.92 9.50 7.62
CA SER A 51 -12.54 9.66 6.31
C SER A 51 -12.48 8.39 5.44
N ILE A 52 -11.82 7.32 5.91
CA ILE A 52 -11.64 6.10 5.11
C ILE A 52 -12.97 5.43 4.75
N MET A 53 -13.99 5.50 5.63
CA MET A 53 -15.31 4.97 5.32
C MET A 53 -15.97 5.73 4.17
N GLY A 54 -15.83 7.06 4.13
CA GLY A 54 -16.28 7.87 3.00
C GLY A 54 -15.57 7.53 1.69
N VAL A 55 -14.30 7.11 1.74
CA VAL A 55 -13.59 6.57 0.56
C VAL A 55 -14.20 5.24 0.14
N LEU A 56 -14.45 4.31 1.08
CA LEU A 56 -15.05 3.01 0.78
C LEU A 56 -16.51 3.13 0.30
N GLU A 57 -17.20 4.20 0.66
CA GLU A 57 -18.57 4.52 0.21
C GLU A 57 -18.62 5.28 -1.12
N ASN A 58 -17.47 5.56 -1.74
CA ASN A 58 -17.44 6.23 -3.03
C ASN A 58 -17.96 5.33 -4.17
N GLN A 59 -18.15 5.92 -5.36
CA GLN A 59 -18.68 5.21 -6.53
C GLN A 59 -17.91 3.93 -6.89
N ILE A 60 -16.59 3.88 -6.68
CA ILE A 60 -15.74 2.74 -7.02
C ILE A 60 -15.94 1.63 -5.99
N PHE A 61 -15.74 1.93 -4.71
CA PHE A 61 -15.62 0.92 -3.66
C PHE A 61 -16.98 0.49 -3.07
N GLN A 62 -18.01 1.35 -3.12
CA GLN A 62 -19.31 1.06 -2.51
C GLN A 62 -19.97 -0.17 -3.11
N LYS A 63 -19.82 -0.37 -4.42
CA LYS A 63 -20.49 -1.44 -5.16
C LYS A 63 -19.48 -2.35 -5.82
N ARG A 64 -19.61 -3.65 -5.57
CA ARG A 64 -18.80 -4.70 -6.20
C ARG A 64 -18.72 -4.58 -7.73
N LYS A 65 -19.84 -4.29 -8.40
CA LYS A 65 -19.89 -4.08 -9.86
C LYS A 65 -18.96 -2.95 -10.31
N ASN A 66 -18.98 -1.83 -9.60
CA ASN A 66 -18.19 -0.65 -9.97
C ASN A 66 -16.71 -0.90 -9.69
N PHE A 67 -16.37 -1.50 -8.55
CA PHE A 67 -15.01 -1.90 -8.21
C PHE A 67 -14.39 -2.83 -9.27
N LEU A 68 -15.14 -3.85 -9.71
CA LEU A 68 -14.69 -4.77 -10.76
C LEU A 68 -14.67 -4.13 -12.16
N GLY A 69 -15.49 -3.09 -12.38
CA GLY A 69 -15.46 -2.28 -13.61
C GLY A 69 -14.25 -1.36 -13.68
N GLU A 70 -13.85 -0.78 -12.55
CA GLU A 70 -12.64 0.05 -12.42
C GLU A 70 -11.38 -0.83 -12.52
N TYR A 71 -11.33 -1.91 -11.75
CA TYR A 71 -10.19 -2.82 -11.67
C TYR A 71 -10.45 -4.08 -12.51
N THR A 72 -10.50 -3.89 -13.83
CA THR A 72 -10.89 -4.93 -14.80
C THR A 72 -10.01 -6.18 -14.81
N LYS A 73 -8.75 -6.06 -14.38
CA LYS A 73 -7.76 -7.15 -14.31
C LYS A 73 -7.84 -7.95 -13.02
N ILE A 74 -8.87 -7.80 -12.21
CA ILE A 74 -9.04 -8.66 -11.03
C ILE A 74 -9.45 -10.08 -11.47
N LYS A 75 -8.75 -11.08 -10.92
CA LYS A 75 -9.06 -12.49 -11.17
C LYS A 75 -10.39 -12.86 -10.51
N ARG A 76 -11.24 -13.54 -11.28
CA ARG A 76 -12.58 -13.95 -10.88
C ARG A 76 -12.77 -15.42 -11.19
N GLU A 77 -13.43 -16.12 -10.31
CA GLU A 77 -13.96 -17.46 -10.55
C GLU A 77 -15.39 -17.47 -10.04
N ASN A 78 -16.35 -17.66 -10.95
CA ASN A 78 -17.77 -17.46 -10.67
C ASN A 78 -18.04 -16.08 -10.03
N ASP A 79 -18.73 -16.08 -8.90
CA ASP A 79 -19.04 -14.91 -8.07
C ASP A 79 -18.00 -14.64 -6.99
N ASP A 80 -16.77 -15.16 -7.10
CA ASP A 80 -15.70 -14.92 -6.12
C ASP A 80 -14.54 -14.11 -6.71
N ILE A 81 -14.00 -13.21 -5.88
CA ILE A 81 -12.77 -12.47 -6.20
C ILE A 81 -11.59 -13.26 -5.63
N LEU A 82 -10.65 -13.61 -6.49
CA LEU A 82 -9.53 -14.44 -6.10
C LEU A 82 -8.23 -13.65 -5.96
N ASN A 83 -7.44 -14.01 -4.96
CA ASN A 83 -6.04 -13.60 -4.81
C ASN A 83 -5.82 -12.09 -4.85
N ILE A 84 -6.73 -11.32 -4.23
CA ILE A 84 -6.60 -9.88 -4.06
C ILE A 84 -6.48 -9.48 -2.59
N LYS A 85 -5.62 -8.50 -2.32
CA LYS A 85 -5.61 -7.74 -1.06
C LYS A 85 -5.87 -6.27 -1.31
N ILE A 86 -6.58 -5.62 -0.39
CA ILE A 86 -6.77 -4.17 -0.40
C ILE A 86 -5.98 -3.59 0.75
N PHE A 87 -4.81 -3.04 0.45
CA PHE A 87 -4.00 -2.37 1.46
C PHE A 87 -4.49 -0.95 1.64
N ILE A 88 -4.64 -0.51 2.89
CA ILE A 88 -5.01 0.86 3.21
C ILE A 88 -3.88 1.44 4.06
N ILE A 89 -3.09 2.35 3.51
CA ILE A 89 -1.92 2.95 4.18
C ILE A 89 -2.30 4.32 4.72
N LEU A 90 -2.32 4.47 6.04
CA LEU A 90 -2.70 5.70 6.71
C LEU A 90 -1.69 6.15 7.76
N ASP A 91 -1.59 7.46 7.93
CA ASP A 91 -0.79 8.09 8.96
C ASP A 91 -1.61 8.29 10.25
N VAL A 92 -0.94 8.16 11.40
CA VAL A 92 -1.53 8.34 12.74
C VAL A 92 -1.09 9.68 13.32
N ASP A 93 -1.50 10.79 12.72
CA ASP A 93 -1.17 12.14 13.19
C ASP A 93 -2.29 12.79 14.02
N SER A 94 -3.56 12.61 13.61
CA SER A 94 -4.72 13.31 14.18
C SER A 94 -5.99 12.47 14.23
N ALA A 95 -5.88 11.18 14.56
CA ALA A 95 -7.04 10.29 14.62
C ALA A 95 -7.84 10.45 15.93
N PRO A 96 -9.18 10.54 15.88
CA PRO A 96 -10.00 10.57 17.09
C PRO A 96 -9.74 9.33 17.97
N PRO A 97 -9.87 9.43 19.31
CA PRO A 97 -9.60 8.31 20.21
C PRO A 97 -10.33 7.03 19.82
N GLY A 98 -9.61 5.91 19.80
CA GLY A 98 -10.17 4.60 19.45
C GLY A 98 -10.36 4.33 17.95
N THR A 99 -10.24 5.33 17.08
CA THR A 99 -10.36 5.16 15.62
C THR A 99 -9.23 4.29 15.06
N VAL A 100 -8.00 4.53 15.54
CA VAL A 100 -6.82 3.72 15.21
C VAL A 100 -7.06 2.25 15.55
N ASN A 101 -7.58 1.96 16.75
CA ASN A 101 -7.87 0.59 17.15
C ASN A 101 -8.92 -0.06 16.24
N LYS A 102 -9.99 0.68 15.89
CA LYS A 102 -11.04 0.19 14.99
C LYS A 102 -10.52 -0.09 13.57
N PHE A 103 -9.55 0.69 13.12
CA PHE A 103 -8.86 0.50 11.84
C PHE A 103 -7.99 -0.75 11.88
N VAL A 104 -7.09 -0.86 12.86
CA VAL A 104 -6.14 -1.99 13.01
C VAL A 104 -6.87 -3.31 13.18
N ASN A 105 -7.88 -3.36 14.06
CA ASN A 105 -8.65 -4.58 14.30
C ASN A 105 -9.74 -4.83 13.22
N LYS A 106 -9.75 -3.99 12.17
CA LYS A 106 -10.70 -4.01 11.05
C LYS A 106 -12.18 -3.87 11.43
N SER A 107 -12.51 -3.54 12.68
CA SER A 107 -13.90 -3.50 13.16
C SER A 107 -14.73 -2.43 12.47
N MET A 108 -14.13 -1.33 12.02
CA MET A 108 -14.85 -0.30 11.25
C MET A 108 -15.28 -0.75 9.86
N PHE A 109 -14.69 -1.84 9.33
CA PHE A 109 -14.98 -2.33 7.98
C PHE A 109 -15.98 -3.47 7.95
N LYS A 110 -16.45 -3.97 9.10
CA LYS A 110 -17.21 -5.23 9.19
C LYS A 110 -18.45 -5.30 8.30
N ASP A 111 -19.13 -4.17 8.12
CA ASP A 111 -20.35 -4.09 7.33
C ASP A 111 -20.07 -3.82 5.83
N HIS A 112 -18.81 -3.61 5.45
CA HIS A 112 -18.42 -3.35 4.07
C HIS A 112 -18.07 -4.67 3.36
N TRP A 113 -18.54 -4.85 2.12
CA TRP A 113 -18.31 -6.08 1.34
C TRP A 113 -16.82 -6.35 1.03
N LEU A 114 -15.97 -5.32 1.13
CA LEU A 114 -14.50 -5.44 1.01
C LEU A 114 -13.81 -5.94 2.29
N TYR A 115 -14.51 -6.06 3.42
CA TYR A 115 -13.96 -6.53 4.69
C TYR A 115 -12.98 -7.72 4.60
N PRO A 116 -13.29 -8.82 3.89
CA PRO A 116 -12.39 -9.96 3.81
C PRO A 116 -11.06 -9.64 3.09
N TYR A 117 -11.06 -8.65 2.19
CA TYR A 117 -9.89 -8.28 1.38
C TYR A 117 -9.05 -7.16 2.01
N ILE A 118 -9.62 -6.38 2.94
CA ILE A 118 -8.92 -5.22 3.54
C ILE A 118 -7.79 -5.65 4.46
N HIS A 119 -6.64 -5.00 4.28
CA HIS A 119 -5.41 -5.16 5.04
C HIS A 119 -4.89 -3.78 5.50
N PRO A 120 -5.13 -3.38 6.75
CA PRO A 120 -4.71 -2.07 7.27
C PRO A 120 -3.19 -1.94 7.39
N ILE A 121 -2.64 -0.80 6.97
CA ILE A 121 -1.24 -0.41 7.17
C ILE A 121 -1.22 0.97 7.84
N LEU A 122 -0.43 1.11 8.89
CA LEU A 122 -0.27 2.37 9.62
C LEU A 122 1.17 2.84 9.62
N ASN A 123 1.33 4.16 9.62
CA ASN A 123 2.57 4.81 10.02
C ASN A 123 2.32 5.65 11.27
N ASP A 124 3.07 5.38 12.34
CA ASP A 124 3.04 6.17 13.56
C ASP A 124 3.50 7.59 13.23
N LYS A 125 2.57 8.55 13.40
CA LYS A 125 2.61 9.93 12.91
C LYS A 125 2.68 10.09 11.39
N ASN A 126 3.67 9.54 10.71
CA ASN A 126 3.79 9.55 9.26
C ASN A 126 4.85 8.58 8.73
N LEU A 127 4.82 8.32 7.43
CA LEU A 127 5.79 7.45 6.76
C LEU A 127 7.24 7.92 6.96
N GLU A 128 7.48 9.23 6.97
CA GLU A 128 8.82 9.78 7.14
C GLU A 128 9.42 9.45 8.51
N GLU A 129 8.65 9.57 9.58
CA GLU A 129 9.07 9.17 10.92
C GLU A 129 9.31 7.66 11.01
N ALA A 130 8.46 6.86 10.38
CA ALA A 130 8.66 5.41 10.32
C ALA A 130 9.97 5.04 9.61
N LEU A 131 10.27 5.64 8.45
CA LEU A 131 11.51 5.42 7.71
C LEU A 131 12.74 5.95 8.45
N ASN A 132 12.65 7.13 9.06
CA ASN A 132 13.75 7.67 9.85
C ASN A 132 14.09 6.76 11.05
N SER A 133 13.09 6.10 11.65
CA SER A 133 13.30 5.18 12.78
C SER A 133 14.16 3.96 12.45
N ILE A 134 14.26 3.61 11.17
CA ILE A 134 15.03 2.47 10.68
C ILE A 134 16.30 2.89 9.91
N GLY A 135 16.70 4.17 10.03
CA GLY A 135 17.90 4.70 9.40
C GLY A 135 17.74 5.06 7.91
N TYR A 136 16.51 5.06 7.39
CA TYR A 136 16.21 5.51 6.03
C TYR A 136 15.85 7.00 6.08
N THR A 137 16.81 7.86 5.73
CA THR A 137 16.62 9.31 5.82
C THR A 137 15.67 9.79 4.74
N TYR A 138 14.47 10.19 5.14
CA TYR A 138 13.50 10.81 4.25
C TYR A 138 13.63 12.34 4.28
N ALA A 139 13.55 12.96 3.11
CA ALA A 139 13.65 14.41 2.92
C ALA A 139 12.67 15.20 3.81
N LYS A 140 13.18 16.01 4.75
CA LYS A 140 12.36 16.78 5.71
C LYS A 140 11.67 18.01 5.12
N LYS A 141 12.02 18.44 3.90
CA LYS A 141 11.48 19.65 3.24
C LYS A 141 10.78 19.32 1.92
N ASN A 142 9.70 20.04 1.60
CA ASN A 142 8.99 19.90 0.31
C ASN A 142 9.90 20.11 -0.90
N SER A 143 10.93 20.97 -0.80
CA SER A 143 11.94 21.18 -1.86
C SER A 143 12.89 20.00 -2.05
N GLU A 144 12.95 19.08 -1.09
CA GLU A 144 13.77 17.86 -1.15
C GLU A 144 12.95 16.62 -1.50
N LYS A 145 11.62 16.71 -1.57
CA LYS A 145 10.75 15.63 -2.07
C LYS A 145 11.06 15.26 -3.53
N SER A 146 11.74 16.10 -4.32
CA SER A 146 12.27 15.67 -5.63
C SER A 146 13.37 14.59 -5.54
N LYS A 147 13.90 14.32 -4.34
CA LYS A 147 14.98 13.34 -4.06
C LYS A 147 14.48 11.96 -3.60
N TYR A 148 13.19 11.60 -3.80
CA TYR A 148 12.73 10.20 -3.58
C TYR A 148 13.60 9.17 -4.32
N SER A 149 14.21 9.58 -5.43
CA SER A 149 15.23 8.84 -6.20
C SER A 149 16.47 8.43 -5.39
N LYS A 150 16.68 8.95 -4.17
CA LYS A 150 17.83 8.60 -3.32
C LYS A 150 17.51 7.57 -2.23
N ILE A 151 16.24 7.46 -1.79
CA ILE A 151 15.83 6.48 -0.75
C ILE A 151 15.72 5.09 -1.36
N PHE A 152 15.36 5.02 -2.64
CA PHE A 152 15.49 3.83 -3.47
C PHE A 152 16.47 4.11 -4.60
N PRO A 153 17.63 3.44 -4.67
CA PRO A 153 18.57 3.62 -5.77
C PRO A 153 17.84 3.48 -7.12
N VAL A 154 18.02 4.45 -8.01
CA VAL A 154 17.39 4.46 -9.35
C VAL A 154 18.06 3.48 -10.33
N GLU A 155 19.02 2.68 -9.89
CA GLU A 155 19.65 1.68 -10.75
C GLU A 155 18.64 0.58 -11.09
N ARG A 156 18.55 0.17 -12.36
CA ARG A 156 17.61 -0.88 -12.80
C ARG A 156 18.31 -2.23 -12.73
N GLY A 157 17.82 -3.20 -11.94
CA GLY A 157 18.37 -4.57 -11.96
C GLY A 157 18.15 -5.41 -10.68
N LYS A 158 18.97 -6.45 -10.48
CA LYS A 158 18.96 -7.33 -9.29
C LYS A 158 19.04 -6.55 -7.96
N GLN A 159 19.77 -5.44 -7.94
CA GLN A 159 19.92 -4.54 -6.78
C GLN A 159 18.59 -3.93 -6.29
N ASP A 160 17.56 -3.86 -7.14
CA ASP A 160 16.26 -3.30 -6.76
C ASP A 160 15.49 -4.18 -5.80
N LYS A 161 15.51 -5.50 -6.06
CA LYS A 161 14.83 -6.48 -5.20
C LYS A 161 15.51 -6.56 -3.84
N ASP A 162 16.84 -6.59 -3.82
CA ASP A 162 17.62 -6.61 -2.59
C ASP A 162 17.37 -5.36 -1.74
N THR A 163 17.18 -4.20 -2.38
CA THR A 163 16.80 -2.97 -1.68
C THR A 163 15.42 -3.09 -1.03
N ILE A 164 14.41 -3.64 -1.72
CA ILE A 164 13.08 -3.85 -1.14
C ILE A 164 13.12 -4.90 -0.01
N ILE A 165 13.90 -5.96 -0.17
CA ILE A 165 14.10 -6.99 0.87
C ILE A 165 14.75 -6.36 2.10
N ALA A 166 15.80 -5.55 1.92
CA ALA A 166 16.48 -4.85 3.02
C ALA A 166 15.52 -3.88 3.72
N LEU A 167 14.70 -3.15 2.97
CA LEU A 167 13.69 -2.25 3.53
C LEU A 167 12.62 -3.01 4.33
N SER A 168 12.09 -4.12 3.80
CA SER A 168 11.14 -4.98 4.53
C SER A 168 11.78 -5.50 5.83
N ALA A 169 12.99 -6.03 5.76
CA ALA A 169 13.72 -6.52 6.93
C ALA A 169 14.01 -5.42 7.97
N ALA A 170 14.21 -4.18 7.54
CA ALA A 170 14.38 -3.03 8.42
C ALA A 170 13.05 -2.60 9.06
N LEU A 171 11.97 -2.53 8.29
CA LEU A 171 10.62 -2.19 8.77
C LEU A 171 10.13 -3.20 9.83
N LYS A 172 10.41 -4.50 9.66
CA LYS A 172 10.12 -5.55 10.66
C LYS A 172 10.76 -5.31 12.04
N LYS A 173 11.79 -4.47 12.13
CA LYS A 173 12.47 -4.15 13.39
C LYS A 173 11.84 -2.96 14.12
N THR A 174 10.94 -2.23 13.48
CA THR A 174 10.27 -1.07 14.08
C THR A 174 8.79 -1.38 14.36
N LYS A 175 8.24 -0.74 15.39
CA LYS A 175 6.79 -0.74 15.66
C LYS A 175 6.10 0.49 15.08
N LYS A 176 6.85 1.34 14.38
CA LYS A 176 6.38 2.60 13.81
C LYS A 176 5.60 2.42 12.51
N SER A 177 5.70 1.27 11.87
CA SER A 177 4.90 0.95 10.70
C SER A 177 4.86 -0.56 10.50
N ASN A 178 3.78 -1.05 9.90
CA ASN A 178 3.65 -2.43 9.41
C ASN A 178 3.70 -2.50 7.87
N LEU A 179 4.30 -1.50 7.23
CA LEU A 179 4.46 -1.44 5.77
C LEU A 179 5.24 -2.64 5.19
N ASP A 180 6.04 -3.34 6.00
CA ASP A 180 6.69 -4.59 5.62
C ASP A 180 5.69 -5.64 5.12
N GLU A 181 4.46 -5.66 5.65
CA GLU A 181 3.41 -6.59 5.20
C GLU A 181 3.03 -6.37 3.73
N LEU A 182 3.02 -5.11 3.26
CA LEU A 182 2.83 -4.80 1.84
C LEU A 182 4.07 -5.20 1.03
N LEU A 183 5.27 -4.92 1.52
CA LEU A 183 6.52 -5.24 0.82
C LEU A 183 6.69 -6.74 0.63
N ASP A 184 6.45 -7.52 1.67
CA ASP A 184 6.48 -8.98 1.63
C ASP A 184 5.46 -9.53 0.63
N TYR A 185 4.22 -9.02 0.69
CA TYR A 185 3.19 -9.40 -0.28
C TYR A 185 3.63 -9.10 -1.72
N CYS A 186 4.24 -7.93 -1.95
CA CYS A 186 4.78 -7.57 -3.26
C CYS A 186 5.94 -8.48 -3.69
N LEU A 187 6.83 -8.85 -2.77
CA LEU A 187 7.97 -9.73 -3.05
C LEU A 187 7.50 -11.13 -3.41
N GLU A 188 6.53 -11.69 -2.68
CA GLU A 188 5.94 -13.00 -2.94
C GLU A 188 5.17 -13.07 -4.26
N ASN A 189 4.55 -11.96 -4.67
CA ASN A 189 3.76 -11.86 -5.90
C ASN A 189 4.54 -11.22 -7.07
N CYS A 190 5.86 -11.04 -6.92
CA CYS A 190 6.71 -10.51 -7.98
C CYS A 190 6.91 -11.57 -9.09
N PRO A 191 6.74 -11.20 -10.38
CA PRO A 191 6.93 -12.09 -11.54
C PRO A 191 8.26 -12.85 -11.59
N ASN A 192 9.30 -12.34 -10.94
CA ASN A 192 10.67 -12.85 -11.01
C ASN A 192 11.10 -13.59 -9.72
N PHE A 193 10.16 -14.15 -8.94
CA PHE A 193 10.53 -15.00 -7.80
C PHE A 193 10.95 -16.40 -8.29
N GLY A 194 12.17 -16.46 -8.84
CA GLY A 194 12.80 -17.71 -9.28
C GLY A 194 13.58 -17.55 -10.59
N SER A 195 14.81 -17.04 -10.49
CA SER A 195 15.86 -17.23 -11.50
C SER A 195 17.23 -17.16 -10.83
#